data_AF-A0AAW5VF23-F1
#
_entry.id   AF-A0AAW5VF23-F1
#
_cell.length_a   1.000
_cell.length_b   1.000
_cell.length_c   1.000
_cell.angle_alpha   90.00
_cell.angle_beta   90.00
_cell.angle_gamma   90.00
#
_symmetry.space_group_name_H-M   'P 1'
#
loop_
_entity.id
_entity.type
_entity.pdbx_description
1 polymer ?
#
loop_
_entity_poly.entity_id
_entity_poly.type
_entity_poly.pdbx_seq_one_letter_code
_entity_poly.pdbx_strand_id
1 'polypeptide(L)'
;MELKLNATGKIKTIEIAGKFDIESTEEFESIFAKLIEPNPSIVSIEMSRLDYIDSSGIGSLIKSLNSLKNKKGKLILVGMKPMILNVFKLAKLDMFFEIMNEMDFRTKYISDDDTDSEIDDLLKRN
;
A
#
# COMPACT_ATOMS: atom_id res chain seq x y z
N MET A 1 -12.37 7.57 -4.41
CA MET A 1 -11.10 7.35 -3.68
C MET A 1 -10.00 8.12 -4.38
N GLU A 2 -8.99 8.62 -3.67
CA GLU A 2 -7.79 9.17 -4.32
C GLU A 2 -6.66 8.15 -4.26
N LEU A 3 -5.92 8.01 -5.36
CA LEU A 3 -4.82 7.08 -5.51
C LEU A 3 -3.56 7.83 -5.94
N LYS A 4 -2.45 7.59 -5.23
CA LYS A 4 -1.14 8.12 -5.63
C LYS A 4 -0.11 6.99 -5.63
N LEU A 5 0.68 6.93 -6.70
CA LEU A 5 1.77 5.97 -6.85
C LEU A 5 3.09 6.64 -6.47
N ASN A 6 3.86 5.98 -5.62
CA ASN A 6 5.25 6.35 -5.35
C ASN A 6 6.15 5.13 -5.50
N ALA A 7 7.44 5.39 -5.72
CA ALA A 7 8.48 4.38 -5.63
C ALA A 7 9.58 4.94 -4.73
N THR A 8 10.08 4.13 -3.81
CA THR A 8 11.24 4.49 -2.99
C THR A 8 12.16 3.28 -2.99
N GLY A 9 13.34 3.43 -3.58
CA GLY A 9 14.24 2.32 -3.87
C GLY A 9 13.54 1.21 -4.66
N LYS A 10 13.45 0.01 -4.06
CA LYS A 10 12.83 -1.18 -4.69
C LYS A 10 11.34 -1.36 -4.40
N ILE A 11 10.75 -0.45 -3.63
CA ILE A 11 9.40 -0.62 -3.10
C ILE A 11 8.44 0.23 -3.91
N LYS A 12 7.34 -0.40 -4.34
CA LYS A 12 6.23 0.28 -4.98
C LYS A 12 5.15 0.54 -3.94
N THR A 13 4.71 1.79 -3.85
CA THR A 13 3.73 2.23 -2.84
C THR A 13 2.50 2.80 -3.52
N ILE A 14 1.33 2.34 -3.11
CA ILE A 14 0.04 2.95 -3.46
C ILE A 14 -0.47 3.65 -2.21
N GLU A 15 -0.51 4.98 -2.22
CA GLU A 15 -1.25 5.73 -1.21
C GLU A 15 -2.73 5.76 -1.59
N ILE A 16 -3.60 5.47 -0.62
CA ILE A 16 -5.05 5.55 -0.80
C ILE A 16 -5.65 6.54 0.21
N ALA A 17 -6.56 7.39 -0.26
CA ALA A 17 -7.24 8.36 0.59
C ALA A 17 -8.76 8.42 0.36
N GLY A 18 -9.49 8.80 1.41
CA GLY A 18 -10.94 8.89 1.41
C GLY A 18 -11.62 7.55 1.73
N LYS A 19 -12.52 7.08 0.86
CA LYS A 19 -13.31 5.86 1.08
C LYS A 19 -12.88 4.77 0.12
N PHE A 20 -12.65 3.56 0.65
CA PHE A 20 -12.39 2.36 -0.14
C PHE A 20 -13.61 1.43 -0.06
N ASP A 21 -14.50 1.63 -1.02
CA ASP A 21 -15.76 0.91 -1.19
C ASP A 21 -15.89 0.34 -2.61
N ILE A 22 -17.03 -0.27 -2.90
CA ILE A 22 -17.31 -0.92 -4.19
C ILE A 22 -17.02 -0.03 -5.42
N GLU A 23 -17.32 1.26 -5.35
CA GLU A 23 -17.15 2.20 -6.47
C GLU A 23 -15.66 2.41 -6.83
N SER A 24 -14.80 2.27 -5.84
CA SER A 24 -13.35 2.50 -5.97
C SER A 24 -12.53 1.23 -6.22
N THR A 25 -13.14 0.04 -6.07
CA THR A 25 -12.43 -1.25 -6.22
C THR A 25 -11.88 -1.49 -7.62
N GLU A 26 -12.63 -1.16 -8.67
CA GLU A 26 -12.21 -1.42 -10.05
C GLU A 26 -10.98 -0.60 -10.44
N GLU A 27 -10.98 0.69 -10.09
CA GLU A 27 -9.85 1.59 -10.33
C GLU A 27 -8.59 1.12 -9.60
N PHE A 28 -8.73 0.76 -8.32
CA PHE A 28 -7.63 0.22 -7.52
C PHE A 28 -7.08 -1.08 -8.10
N GLU A 29 -7.93 -2.05 -8.44
CA GLU A 29 -7.51 -3.35 -8.98
C GLU A 29 -6.76 -3.18 -10.30
N SER A 30 -7.21 -2.28 -11.17
CA SER A 30 -6.56 -1.95 -12.44
C SER A 30 -5.16 -1.35 -12.25
N ILE A 31 -5.03 -0.38 -11.34
CA ILE A 31 -3.75 0.25 -11.01
C ILE A 31 -2.80 -0.75 -10.35
N PHE A 32 -3.32 -1.55 -9.41
CA PHE A 32 -2.55 -2.56 -8.70
C PHE A 32 -2.00 -3.62 -9.68
N ALA A 33 -2.82 -4.09 -10.62
CA ALA A 33 -2.41 -5.07 -11.62
C ALA A 33 -1.22 -4.56 -12.44
N LYS A 34 -1.29 -3.31 -12.93
CA LYS A 34 -0.19 -2.66 -13.67
C LYS A 34 1.07 -2.50 -12.82
N LEU A 35 0.91 -2.11 -11.55
CA LEU A 35 2.02 -1.92 -10.62
C LEU A 35 2.82 -3.20 -10.39
N ILE A 36 2.15 -4.36 -10.40
CA ILE A 36 2.79 -5.66 -10.16
C ILE A 36 3.28 -6.36 -11.44
N GLU A 37 3.03 -5.83 -12.64
CA GLU A 37 3.55 -6.38 -13.90
C GLU A 37 5.08 -6.55 -13.89
N PRO A 38 5.89 -5.58 -13.41
CA PRO A 38 7.34 -5.73 -13.31
C PRO A 38 7.81 -6.74 -12.24
N ASN A 39 6.89 -7.46 -11.61
CA ASN A 39 7.14 -8.45 -10.57
C ASN A 39 7.91 -7.90 -9.35
N PRO A 40 7.43 -6.81 -8.71
CA PRO A 40 8.09 -6.23 -7.55
C PRO A 40 8.11 -7.23 -6.38
N SER A 41 9.23 -7.29 -5.66
CA SER A 41 9.35 -8.13 -4.47
C SER A 41 8.49 -7.62 -3.31
N ILE A 42 8.26 -6.30 -3.22
CA ILE A 42 7.50 -5.66 -2.15
C ILE A 42 6.62 -4.57 -2.74
N VAL A 43 5.34 -4.60 -2.36
CA VAL A 43 4.37 -3.53 -2.58
C VAL A 43 3.81 -3.12 -1.23
N SER A 44 3.70 -1.83 -1.00
CA SER A 44 3.01 -1.28 0.16
C SER A 44 1.75 -0.53 -0.24
N ILE A 45 0.74 -0.57 0.62
CA ILE A 45 -0.45 0.27 0.53
C ILE A 45 -0.45 1.17 1.74
N GLU A 46 -0.28 2.46 1.51
CA GLU A 46 -0.32 3.49 2.55
C GLU A 46 -1.78 3.90 2.76
N MET A 47 -2.27 3.79 4.00
CA MET A 47 -3.67 3.96 4.38
C MET A 47 -3.89 5.03 5.46
N SER A 48 -2.89 5.87 5.77
CA SER A 48 -2.98 6.96 6.76
C SER A 48 -4.07 7.98 6.45
N ARG A 49 -4.38 8.16 5.16
CA ARG A 49 -5.43 9.06 4.67
C ARG A 49 -6.73 8.34 4.32
N LEU A 50 -6.84 7.04 4.62
CA LEU A 50 -8.07 6.30 4.45
C LEU A 50 -9.02 6.57 5.62
N ASP A 51 -10.25 6.95 5.31
CA ASP A 51 -11.28 7.31 6.28
C ASP A 51 -12.29 6.19 6.49
N TYR A 52 -12.49 5.34 5.48
CA TYR A 52 -13.50 4.29 5.50
C TYR A 52 -13.12 3.13 4.58
N ILE A 53 -13.49 1.92 4.99
CA ILE A 53 -13.41 0.71 4.16
C ILE A 53 -14.60 -0.21 4.45
N ASP A 54 -15.16 -0.82 3.40
CA ASP A 54 -16.22 -1.83 3.50
C ASP A 54 -15.74 -3.24 3.10
N SER A 55 -16.66 -4.19 2.99
CA SER A 55 -16.37 -5.55 2.56
C SER A 55 -15.80 -5.65 1.14
N SER A 56 -16.16 -4.74 0.25
CA SER A 56 -15.70 -4.71 -1.14
C SER A 56 -14.24 -4.26 -1.19
N GLY A 57 -13.89 -3.20 -0.47
CA GLY A 57 -12.50 -2.75 -0.33
C GLY A 57 -11.60 -3.82 0.30
N ILE A 58 -12.07 -4.48 1.36
CA ILE A 58 -11.36 -5.63 1.97
C ILE A 58 -11.19 -6.77 0.97
N GLY A 59 -12.25 -7.13 0.23
CA GLY A 59 -12.18 -8.17 -0.80
C GLY A 59 -11.13 -7.85 -1.87
N SER A 60 -11.04 -6.59 -2.27
CA SER A 60 -10.03 -6.09 -3.20
C SER A 60 -8.60 -6.23 -2.64
N LEU A 61 -8.38 -5.88 -1.37
CA LEU A 61 -7.09 -6.09 -0.69
C LEU A 61 -6.69 -7.57 -0.63
N ILE A 62 -7.65 -8.47 -0.41
CA ILE A 62 -7.39 -9.92 -0.40
C ILE A 62 -6.98 -10.41 -1.79
N LYS A 63 -7.64 -9.94 -2.85
CA LYS A 63 -7.23 -10.26 -4.23
C LYS A 63 -5.81 -9.77 -4.52
N SER A 64 -5.49 -8.54 -4.12
CA SER A 64 -4.15 -7.96 -4.25
C SER A 64 -3.08 -8.76 -3.51
N LEU A 65 -3.37 -9.20 -2.28
CA LEU A 65 -2.50 -10.08 -1.50
C LEU A 65 -2.22 -11.39 -2.23
N ASN A 66 -3.26 -12.05 -2.75
CA ASN A 66 -3.14 -13.31 -3.46
C ASN A 66 -2.35 -13.16 -4.77
N SER A 67 -2.60 -12.09 -5.53
CA SER A 67 -1.88 -11.78 -6.76
C SER A 67 -0.37 -11.61 -6.54
N LEU A 68 0.03 -10.93 -5.46
CA LEU A 68 1.44 -10.82 -5.09
C LEU A 68 2.04 -12.11 -4.58
N LYS A 69 1.31 -12.87 -3.74
CA LYS A 69 1.77 -14.18 -3.26
C LYS A 69 2.08 -15.14 -4.42
N ASN A 70 1.23 -15.18 -5.45
CA ASN A 70 1.46 -15.98 -6.66
C ASN A 70 2.73 -15.56 -7.41
N LYS A 71 3.10 -14.28 -7.31
CA LYS A 71 4.31 -13.68 -7.86
C LYS A 71 5.53 -13.77 -6.93
N LYS A 72 5.39 -14.44 -5.77
CA LYS A 72 6.39 -14.48 -4.68
C LYS A 72 6.76 -13.09 -4.13
N GLY A 73 5.90 -12.11 -4.35
CA GLY A 73 5.99 -10.77 -3.79
C GLY A 73 5.27 -10.67 -2.45
N LYS A 74 5.47 -9.53 -1.79
CA LYS A 74 4.93 -9.25 -0.47
C LYS A 74 4.05 -8.00 -0.50
N LEU A 75 2.88 -8.07 0.14
CA LEU A 75 2.00 -6.93 0.36
C LEU A 75 2.08 -6.49 1.82
N ILE A 76 2.26 -5.18 2.04
CA ILE A 76 2.32 -4.58 3.37
C ILE A 76 1.30 -3.44 3.45
N LEU A 77 0.45 -3.44 4.48
CA LEU A 77 -0.47 -2.35 4.77
C LEU A 77 0.21 -1.40 5.77
N VAL A 78 0.28 -0.11 5.45
CA VAL A 78 1.04 0.89 6.20
C VAL A 78 0.11 1.98 6.68
N GLY A 79 0.33 2.47 7.91
CA GLY A 79 -0.30 3.71 8.40
C GLY A 79 -1.80 3.60 8.70
N MET A 80 -2.33 2.38 8.85
CA MET A 80 -3.76 2.16 9.09
C MET A 80 -4.26 2.87 10.37
N LYS A 81 -5.33 3.68 10.24
CA LYS A 81 -5.97 4.34 11.38
C LYS A 81 -6.54 3.33 12.38
N PRO A 82 -6.56 3.63 13.70
CA PRO A 82 -7.04 2.69 14.73
C PRO A 82 -8.45 2.14 14.50
N MET A 83 -9.38 2.95 13.98
CA MET A 83 -10.74 2.52 13.67
C MET A 83 -10.76 1.43 12.59
N ILE A 84 -9.98 1.60 11.52
CA ILE A 84 -9.87 0.63 10.43
C ILE A 84 -9.14 -0.63 10.92
N LEU A 85 -8.09 -0.46 11.73
CA LEU A 85 -7.39 -1.59 12.35
C LEU A 85 -8.32 -2.43 13.23
N ASN A 86 -9.24 -1.82 13.96
CA ASN A 86 -10.24 -2.55 14.75
C ASN A 86 -11.17 -3.38 13.86
N VAL A 87 -11.59 -2.87 12.70
CA VAL A 87 -12.37 -3.64 11.72
C VAL A 87 -11.58 -4.88 11.27
N PHE A 88 -10.29 -4.70 10.96
CA PHE A 88 -9.42 -5.80 10.56
C PHE A 88 -9.27 -6.86 11.67
N LYS A 89 -9.05 -6.44 12.91
CA LYS A 89 -8.92 -7.34 14.07
C LYS A 89 -10.22 -8.10 14.36
N LEU A 90 -11.36 -7.43 14.33
CA LEU A 90 -12.66 -8.07 14.55
C LEU A 90 -12.96 -9.12 13.48
N ALA A 91 -12.59 -8.83 12.23
CA ALA A 91 -12.70 -9.76 11.12
C ALA A 91 -11.55 -10.79 11.05
N LYS A 92 -10.60 -10.75 12.00
CA LYS A 92 -9.37 -11.58 12.03
C LYS A 92 -8.52 -11.49 10.76
N LEU A 93 -8.59 -10.37 10.06
CA LEU A 93 -7.85 -10.09 8.83
C LEU A 93 -6.39 -9.75 9.11
N ASP A 94 -6.09 -9.24 10.31
CA ASP A 94 -4.74 -8.95 10.80
C ASP A 94 -3.84 -10.20 10.83
N MET A 95 -4.40 -11.40 10.84
CA MET A 95 -3.63 -12.65 10.71
C MET A 95 -3.16 -12.94 9.28
N PHE A 96 -3.77 -12.31 8.28
CA PHE A 96 -3.48 -12.55 6.86
C PHE A 96 -2.63 -11.45 6.21
N PHE A 97 -2.73 -10.23 6.73
CA PHE A 97 -1.99 -9.07 6.24
C PHE A 97 -0.79 -8.77 7.14
N GLU A 98 0.34 -8.42 6.52
CA GLU A 98 1.39 -7.71 7.27
C GLU A 98 0.98 -6.25 7.39
N ILE A 99 0.74 -5.82 8.63
CA ILE A 99 0.32 -4.46 8.96
C ILE A 99 1.43 -3.79 9.78
N MET A 100 1.83 -2.59 9.37
CA MET A 100 2.88 -1.83 10.04
C MET A 100 2.46 -0.37 10.21
N ASN A 101 2.96 0.31 11.25
CA ASN A 101 2.86 1.76 11.29
C ASN A 101 3.90 2.39 10.32
N GLU A 102 3.75 3.68 10.05
CA GLU A 102 4.63 4.39 9.11
C GLU A 102 6.11 4.35 9.54
N MET A 103 6.39 4.57 10.83
CA MET A 103 7.76 4.63 11.35
C MET A 103 8.48 3.28 11.23
N ASP A 104 7.82 2.19 11.60
CA ASP A 104 8.37 0.84 11.51
C ASP A 104 8.58 0.43 10.04
N PHE A 105 7.63 0.82 9.17
CA PHE A 105 7.78 0.60 7.73
C PHE A 105 9.01 1.32 7.20
N ARG A 106 9.13 2.63 7.46
CA ARG A 106 10.29 3.43 7.03
C ARG A 106 11.59 2.80 7.53
N THR A 107 11.73 2.57 8.84
CA THR A 107 12.95 2.01 9.44
C THR A 107 13.37 0.67 8.82
N LYS A 108 12.41 -0.18 8.46
CA LYS A 108 12.68 -1.53 7.93
C LYS A 108 12.97 -1.55 6.43
N TYR A 109 12.42 -0.59 5.68
CA TYR A 109 12.27 -0.70 4.23
C TYR A 109 12.80 0.50 3.45
N ILE A 110 13.00 1.63 4.11
CA ILE A 110 13.49 2.89 3.55
C ILE A 110 14.70 3.27 4.40
N SER A 111 15.90 3.00 3.89
CA SER A 111 17.12 3.50 4.54
C SER A 111 17.17 5.02 4.48
N ASP A 112 17.81 5.68 5.44
CA ASP A 112 18.02 7.14 5.41
C ASP A 112 18.79 7.59 4.13
N ASP A 113 19.54 6.68 3.49
CA ASP A 113 20.20 6.91 2.19
C ASP A 113 19.23 6.96 0.98
N ASP A 114 17.99 6.47 1.12
CA ASP A 114 17.00 6.44 0.02
C ASP A 114 16.16 7.72 -0.06
N THR A 115 16.13 8.54 1.00
CA THR A 115 15.32 9.78 1.05
C THR A 115 15.93 10.97 0.33
N ASP A 116 17.25 10.95 0.06
CA ASP A 116 17.98 12.09 -0.51
C ASP A 116 18.25 11.97 -2.02
N SER A 117 17.92 10.85 -2.67
CA SER A 117 18.29 10.65 -4.08
C SER A 117 17.27 11.16 -5.11
N GLU A 118 15.98 11.27 -4.79
CA GLU A 118 14.96 11.72 -5.76
C GLU A 118 14.68 13.23 -5.73
N ILE A 119 14.86 13.90 -4.58
CA ILE A 119 14.64 15.36 -4.48
C ILE A 119 15.84 16.13 -5.05
N ASP A 120 17.06 15.65 -4.81
CA ASP A 120 18.28 16.35 -5.23
C ASP A 120 18.50 16.29 -6.76
N ASP A 121 18.07 15.19 -7.41
CA ASP A 121 18.10 15.06 -8.87
C ASP A 121 17.00 15.87 -9.58
N LEU A 122 15.90 16.20 -8.89
CA LEU A 122 14.88 17.13 -9.39
C LEU A 122 15.28 18.60 -9.24
N LEU A 123 16.07 18.92 -8.21
CA LEU A 123 16.54 20.29 -7.96
C LEU A 123 17.82 20.66 -8.75
N LYS A 124 18.63 19.69 -9.18
CA LYS A 124 19.83 19.94 -10.01
C LYS A 124 19.55 20.11 -11.51
N ARG A 125 18.30 19.92 -11.95
CA ARG A 125 17.89 20.00 -13.37
C ARG A 125 17.17 21.30 -13.75
N ASN A 126 17.16 22.32 -12.88
CA ASN A 126 16.68 23.66 -13.19
C ASN A 126 17.76 24.72 -12.95
#